data_AF-A0A8C4W315-F1
#
_entry.id   AF-A0A8C4W315-F1
#
_cell.length_a   1.000
_cell.length_b   1.000
_cell.length_c   1.000
_cell.angle_alpha   90.00
_cell.angle_beta   90.00
_cell.angle_gamma   90.00
#
_symmetry.space_group_name_H-M   'P 1'
#
loop_
_entity.id
_entity.type
_entity.pdbx_description
1 polymer ?
#
loop_
_entity_poly.entity_id
_entity_poly.type
_entity_poly.pdbx_seq_one_letter_code
_entity_poly.pdbx_strand_id
1 'polypeptide(L)'
;MYIPKEIYRTMPEETTTLPNASQPNDIERYALITIYTVAFIGGTIGTIAMSFLLVKMNTLSVTTAAIVNLVVLHSLLLLTMPFRLYYYISQKWIFGFAFCKAVSAMMHIHMYLTLLFYIITLIIRWLIFFQWKDKVEFYRKLHAVAASAAVWIVAIVIVLPLFIARYGNSGEYGNTTCFTFQQELKKESVKALNYVIIAVVTAITCVFLGLQVFIILKVVKKLPGSVWSHQEFWAQIKSLMFISVIIICFLPYHLFRVYYIQHIEENQSETYNDICLSITAISCLDLLSFVISGSRFFKQKIIMLRDKLTCC
;
A
#
# COMPACT_ATOMS: atom_id res chain seq x y z
N MET A 1 -46.25 -1.71 74.16
CA MET A 1 -44.91 -2.28 73.97
C MET A 1 -44.26 -1.48 72.83
N TYR A 2 -43.44 -0.51 73.21
CA TYR A 2 -42.57 0.31 72.36
C TYR A 2 -41.24 -0.43 72.16
N ILE A 3 -40.46 -0.13 71.09
CA ILE A 3 -38.97 -0.33 70.87
C ILE A 3 -38.68 -0.44 69.32
N PRO A 4 -37.56 0.09 68.74
CA PRO A 4 -37.46 1.45 68.18
C PRO A 4 -36.82 1.48 66.75
N LYS A 5 -36.51 2.69 66.23
CA LYS A 5 -35.64 2.96 65.06
C LYS A 5 -34.16 2.98 65.44
N GLU A 6 -33.28 2.41 64.60
CA GLU A 6 -31.84 2.68 64.39
C GLU A 6 -31.40 1.83 63.16
N ILE A 7 -31.20 2.36 61.94
CA ILE A 7 -30.10 3.18 61.40
C ILE A 7 -28.77 2.39 61.22
N TYR A 8 -28.54 2.02 59.96
CA TYR A 8 -27.27 1.87 59.23
C TYR A 8 -26.09 1.09 59.86
N ARG A 9 -25.75 -0.06 59.26
CA ARG A 9 -24.34 -0.45 59.04
C ARG A 9 -24.18 -1.42 57.87
N THR A 10 -23.63 -0.88 56.76
CA THR A 10 -22.72 -1.49 55.78
C THR A 10 -23.07 -2.85 55.16
N MET A 11 -23.61 -2.81 53.94
CA MET A 11 -23.54 -3.89 52.95
C MET A 11 -22.33 -3.62 52.04
N PRO A 12 -21.48 -4.60 51.70
CA PRO A 12 -20.35 -4.36 50.82
C PRO A 12 -20.83 -4.14 49.38
N GLU A 13 -20.27 -3.10 48.77
CA GLU A 13 -20.49 -2.69 47.38
C GLU A 13 -19.92 -3.77 46.45
N GLU A 14 -20.79 -4.67 45.99
CA GLU A 14 -20.47 -5.61 44.92
C GLU A 14 -20.31 -4.82 43.62
N THR A 15 -19.06 -4.41 43.36
CA THR A 15 -18.66 -3.73 42.13
C THR A 15 -18.85 -4.70 40.98
N THR A 16 -20.06 -4.72 40.44
CA THR A 16 -20.39 -5.45 39.22
C THR A 16 -19.73 -4.69 38.08
N THR A 17 -18.50 -5.09 37.74
CA THR A 17 -17.81 -4.63 36.54
C THR A 17 -18.62 -5.08 35.33
N LEU A 18 -19.44 -4.16 34.80
CA LEU A 18 -20.03 -4.31 33.48
C LEU A 18 -18.91 -4.61 32.47
N PRO A 19 -19.04 -5.64 31.61
CA PRO A 19 -18.06 -5.87 30.57
C PRO A 19 -18.04 -4.66 29.65
N ASN A 20 -16.86 -4.04 29.54
CA ASN A 20 -16.54 -2.91 28.68
C ASN A 20 -17.25 -3.06 27.33
N ALA A 21 -18.16 -2.13 27.04
CA ALA A 21 -18.65 -1.92 25.69
C ALA A 21 -17.43 -1.56 24.81
N SER A 22 -17.12 -2.46 23.88
CA SER A 22 -16.10 -2.41 22.83
C SER A 22 -15.66 -0.99 22.40
N GLN A 23 -14.65 -0.44 23.08
CA GLN A 23 -13.80 0.60 22.52
C GLN A 23 -12.76 -0.09 21.62
N PRO A 24 -12.44 0.45 20.42
CA PRO A 24 -11.27 -0.02 19.67
C PRO A 24 -10.06 0.06 20.60
N ASN A 25 -9.30 -1.02 20.74
CA ASN A 25 -8.15 -1.05 21.64
C ASN A 25 -7.26 0.15 21.31
N ASP A 26 -6.95 1.01 22.29
CA ASP A 26 -6.17 2.24 22.09
C ASP A 26 -4.89 1.98 21.28
N ILE A 27 -4.28 0.81 21.48
CA ILE A 27 -3.10 0.31 20.77
C ILE A 27 -3.31 0.26 19.25
N GLU A 28 -4.43 -0.28 18.77
CA GLU A 28 -4.76 -0.42 17.36
C GLU A 28 -4.92 0.94 16.69
N ARG A 29 -5.60 1.87 17.39
CA ARG A 29 -5.73 3.26 16.95
C ARG A 29 -4.37 3.94 16.85
N TYR A 30 -3.52 3.84 17.87
CA TYR A 30 -2.17 4.41 17.84
C TYR A 30 -1.30 3.80 16.73
N ALA A 31 -1.45 2.50 16.45
CA ALA A 31 -0.78 1.85 15.33
C ALA A 31 -1.20 2.46 13.99
N LEU A 32 -2.51 2.64 13.75
CA LEU A 32 -3.04 3.27 12.52
C LEU A 32 -2.52 4.69 12.36
N ILE A 33 -2.60 5.52 13.42
CA ILE A 33 -2.08 6.89 13.41
C ILE A 33 -0.59 6.89 13.05
N THR A 34 0.20 6.01 13.67
CA THR A 34 1.64 5.92 13.44
C THR A 34 1.95 5.54 11.99
N ILE A 35 1.32 4.49 11.47
CA ILE A 35 1.55 4.00 10.10
C ILE A 35 1.19 5.08 9.07
N TYR A 36 0.02 5.71 9.21
CA TYR A 36 -0.40 6.76 8.30
C TYR A 36 0.47 8.02 8.40
N THR A 37 0.95 8.37 9.60
CA THR A 37 1.87 9.51 9.79
C THR A 37 3.21 9.25 9.13
N VAL A 38 3.79 8.06 9.31
CA VAL A 38 5.05 7.65 8.66
C VAL A 38 4.89 7.65 7.14
N ALA A 39 3.81 7.06 6.63
CA ALA A 39 3.50 7.05 5.21
C ALA A 39 3.31 8.46 4.64
N PHE A 40 2.62 9.35 5.38
CA PHE A 40 2.39 10.72 4.96
C PHE A 40 3.68 11.54 4.89
N ILE A 41 4.47 11.55 5.96
CA ILE A 41 5.72 12.32 6.02
C ILE A 41 6.73 11.77 5.01
N GLY A 42 7.04 10.48 5.09
CA GLY A 42 8.04 9.88 4.22
C GLY A 42 7.61 9.84 2.76
N GLY A 43 6.33 9.60 2.49
CA GLY A 43 5.76 9.61 1.14
C GLY A 43 5.77 11.01 0.53
N THR A 44 5.47 12.05 1.30
CA THR A 44 5.55 13.44 0.83
C THR A 44 6.99 13.81 0.47
N ILE A 45 7.94 13.50 1.36
CA ILE A 45 9.37 13.75 1.10
C ILE A 45 9.84 12.99 -0.15
N GLY A 46 9.51 11.71 -0.25
CA GLY A 46 9.87 10.86 -1.39
C GLY A 46 9.29 11.35 -2.70
N THR A 47 8.01 11.73 -2.70
CA THR A 47 7.29 12.20 -3.89
C THR A 47 7.85 13.54 -4.38
N ILE A 48 8.11 14.49 -3.47
CA ILE A 48 8.73 15.79 -3.81
C ILE A 48 10.14 15.58 -4.35
N ALA A 49 10.98 14.80 -3.64
CA ALA A 49 12.35 14.54 -4.05
C ALA A 49 12.42 13.85 -5.43
N MET A 50 11.56 12.86 -5.66
CA MET A 50 11.52 12.16 -6.95
C MET A 50 11.00 13.07 -8.07
N SER A 51 10.01 13.92 -7.80
CA SER A 51 9.52 14.91 -8.77
C SER A 51 10.62 15.87 -9.21
N PHE A 52 11.44 16.37 -8.28
CA PHE A 52 12.59 17.21 -8.60
C PHE A 52 13.62 16.48 -9.48
N LEU A 53 13.91 15.20 -9.18
CA LEU A 53 14.79 14.39 -10.01
C LEU A 53 14.22 14.17 -11.42
N LEU A 54 12.92 13.92 -11.55
CA LEU A 54 12.25 13.73 -12.83
C LEU A 54 12.33 14.99 -13.71
N VAL A 55 12.13 16.17 -13.14
CA VAL A 55 12.28 17.45 -13.87
C VAL A 55 13.70 17.65 -14.39
N LYS A 56 14.71 17.23 -13.61
CA LYS A 56 16.12 17.31 -14.02
C LYS A 56 16.50 16.25 -15.07
N MET A 57 15.74 15.16 -15.18
CA MET A 57 15.97 14.10 -16.15
C MET A 57 15.41 14.49 -17.52
N ASN A 58 16.29 14.91 -18.45
CA ASN A 58 15.89 15.29 -19.82
C ASN A 58 15.59 14.09 -20.74
N THR A 59 15.26 12.91 -20.19
CA THR A 59 15.03 11.69 -20.98
C THR A 59 13.76 10.96 -20.56
N LEU A 60 12.80 10.88 -21.49
CA LEU A 60 11.63 10.04 -21.34
C LEU A 60 12.02 8.60 -21.71
N SER A 61 11.97 7.72 -20.71
CA SER A 61 12.06 6.27 -20.88
C SER A 61 10.76 5.63 -20.39
N VAL A 62 10.49 4.38 -20.79
CA VAL A 62 9.32 3.63 -20.31
C VAL A 62 9.31 3.53 -18.78
N THR A 63 10.48 3.31 -18.18
CA THR A 63 10.66 3.31 -16.71
C THR A 63 10.39 4.68 -16.10
N THR A 64 10.85 5.76 -16.73
CA THR A 64 10.59 7.14 -16.28
C THR A 64 9.09 7.43 -16.33
N ALA A 65 8.38 6.99 -17.37
CA ALA A 65 6.93 7.15 -17.48
C ALA A 65 6.19 6.39 -16.36
N ALA A 66 6.58 5.15 -16.05
CA ALA A 66 6.00 4.42 -14.92
C ALA A 66 6.22 5.14 -13.57
N ILE A 67 7.40 5.71 -13.35
CA ILE A 67 7.68 6.50 -12.15
C ILE A 67 6.81 7.76 -12.08
N VAL A 68 6.59 8.46 -13.20
CA VAL A 68 5.67 9.62 -13.23
C VAL A 68 4.26 9.21 -12.80
N ASN A 69 3.77 8.06 -13.28
CA ASN A 69 2.47 7.54 -12.86
C ASN A 69 2.41 7.25 -11.35
N LEU A 70 3.47 6.64 -10.79
CA LEU A 70 3.58 6.40 -9.35
C LEU A 70 3.58 7.71 -8.56
N VAL A 71 4.34 8.73 -8.99
CA VAL A 71 4.35 10.06 -8.36
C VAL A 71 2.93 10.65 -8.30
N VAL A 72 2.16 10.56 -9.39
CA VAL A 72 0.77 11.04 -9.40
C VAL A 72 -0.10 10.23 -8.43
N LEU A 73 -0.01 8.90 -8.44
CA LEU A 73 -0.78 8.05 -7.53
C LEU A 73 -0.47 8.31 -6.06
N HIS A 74 0.81 8.37 -5.70
CA HIS A 74 1.22 8.66 -4.32
C HIS A 74 0.77 10.05 -3.92
N SER A 75 0.88 11.05 -4.80
CA SER A 75 0.36 12.41 -4.53
C SER A 75 -1.14 12.38 -4.22
N LEU A 76 -1.95 11.70 -5.04
CA LEU A 76 -3.39 11.60 -4.83
C LEU A 76 -3.74 10.92 -3.50
N LEU A 77 -3.04 9.84 -3.14
CA LEU A 77 -3.25 9.19 -1.84
C LEU A 77 -2.86 10.12 -0.69
N LEU A 78 -1.68 10.74 -0.77
CA LEU A 78 -1.15 11.64 0.25
C LEU A 78 -2.07 12.85 0.50
N LEU A 79 -2.77 13.35 -0.53
CA LEU A 79 -3.78 14.40 -0.36
C LEU A 79 -4.98 13.96 0.50
N THR A 80 -5.33 12.67 0.49
CA THR A 80 -6.44 12.14 1.30
C THR A 80 -6.03 11.74 2.73
N MET A 81 -4.73 11.53 2.97
CA MET A 81 -4.19 11.06 4.24
C MET A 81 -4.50 11.97 5.45
N PRO A 82 -4.42 13.31 5.37
CA PRO A 82 -4.73 14.19 6.50
C PRO A 82 -6.16 14.00 7.05
N PHE A 83 -7.13 13.74 6.17
CA PHE A 83 -8.52 13.52 6.57
C PHE A 83 -8.71 12.18 7.29
N ARG A 84 -7.98 11.14 6.84
CA ARG A 84 -7.97 9.85 7.52
C ARG A 84 -7.26 9.94 8.88
N LEU A 85 -6.15 10.67 8.97
CA LEU A 85 -5.47 10.96 10.25
C LEU A 85 -6.39 11.73 11.21
N TYR A 86 -7.09 12.75 10.72
CA TYR A 86 -8.09 13.48 11.50
C TYR A 86 -9.14 12.53 12.09
N TYR A 87 -9.67 11.61 11.29
CA TYR A 87 -10.64 10.61 11.78
C TYR A 87 -10.08 9.77 12.93
N TYR A 88 -8.88 9.20 12.77
CA TYR A 88 -8.29 8.38 13.83
C TYR A 88 -7.89 9.19 15.07
N ILE A 89 -7.59 10.48 14.94
CA ILE A 89 -7.27 11.35 16.10
C ILE A 89 -8.55 11.82 16.81
N SER A 90 -9.51 12.36 16.06
CA SER A 90 -10.72 12.99 16.60
C SER A 90 -11.85 12.00 16.86
N GLN A 91 -11.72 10.75 16.40
CA GLN A 91 -12.71 9.67 16.53
C GLN A 91 -14.09 10.02 15.94
N LYS A 92 -14.14 11.03 15.07
CA LYS A 92 -15.35 11.54 14.45
C LYS A 92 -15.05 12.00 13.04
N TRP A 93 -15.90 11.61 12.10
CA TRP A 93 -15.90 12.11 10.74
C TRP A 93 -16.86 13.29 10.60
N ILE A 94 -16.37 14.44 10.13
CA ILE A 94 -17.18 15.68 10.00
C ILE A 94 -17.34 16.15 8.56
N PHE A 95 -16.65 15.53 7.59
CA PHE A 95 -16.56 16.03 6.21
C PHE A 95 -17.69 15.51 5.30
N GLY A 96 -18.72 14.87 5.88
CA GLY A 96 -19.86 14.32 5.16
C GLY A 96 -19.59 12.95 4.50
N PHE A 97 -20.66 12.22 4.25
CA PHE A 97 -20.61 10.82 3.83
C PHE A 97 -20.00 10.61 2.43
N ALA A 98 -20.31 11.49 1.47
CA ALA A 98 -19.74 11.41 0.12
C ALA A 98 -18.21 11.51 0.13
N PHE A 99 -17.66 12.40 0.96
CA PHE A 99 -16.21 12.53 1.09
C PHE A 99 -15.57 11.35 1.83
N CYS A 100 -16.26 10.79 2.85
CA CYS A 100 -15.82 9.54 3.50
C CYS A 100 -15.65 8.41 2.48
N LYS A 101 -16.64 8.23 1.60
CA LYS A 101 -16.57 7.24 0.52
C LYS A 101 -15.39 7.50 -0.42
N ALA A 102 -15.19 8.74 -0.83
CA ALA A 102 -14.09 9.11 -1.72
C ALA A 102 -12.72 8.82 -1.10
N VAL A 103 -12.49 9.19 0.16
CA VAL A 103 -11.25 8.94 0.89
C VAL A 103 -11.02 7.43 1.10
N SER A 104 -12.08 6.68 1.41
CA SER A 104 -11.98 5.21 1.56
C SER A 104 -11.68 4.51 0.23
N ALA A 105 -12.33 4.95 -0.85
CA ALA A 105 -12.12 4.45 -2.19
C ALA A 105 -10.70 4.71 -2.70
N MET A 106 -10.18 5.91 -2.44
CA MET A 106 -8.84 6.31 -2.88
C MET A 106 -7.76 5.33 -2.39
N MET A 107 -7.88 4.80 -1.18
CA MET A 107 -6.94 3.81 -0.65
C MET A 107 -6.91 2.53 -1.51
N HIS A 108 -8.08 2.01 -1.88
CA HIS A 108 -8.20 0.81 -2.70
C HIS A 108 -7.75 1.07 -4.15
N ILE A 109 -8.14 2.22 -4.72
CA ILE A 109 -7.74 2.64 -6.07
C ILE A 109 -6.22 2.80 -6.14
N HIS A 110 -5.62 3.50 -5.18
CA HIS A 110 -4.18 3.65 -5.06
C HIS A 110 -3.49 2.29 -4.99
N MET A 111 -3.99 1.39 -4.15
CA MET A 111 -3.41 0.07 -3.98
C MET A 111 -3.35 -0.71 -5.30
N TYR A 112 -4.48 -0.81 -6.01
CA TYR A 112 -4.56 -1.56 -7.27
C TYR A 112 -3.81 -0.91 -8.43
N LEU A 113 -3.87 0.42 -8.56
CA LEU A 113 -3.15 1.11 -9.62
C LEU A 113 -1.63 1.06 -9.37
N THR A 114 -1.18 1.16 -8.12
CA THR A 114 0.25 1.01 -7.77
C THR A 114 0.74 -0.39 -8.11
N LEU A 115 -0.02 -1.44 -7.75
CA LEU A 115 0.29 -2.83 -8.15
C LEU A 115 0.38 -2.97 -9.67
N LEU A 116 -0.56 -2.40 -10.43
CA LEU A 116 -0.55 -2.43 -11.89
C LEU A 116 0.72 -1.79 -12.47
N PHE A 117 1.10 -0.59 -12.01
CA PHE A 117 2.31 0.08 -12.49
C PHE A 117 3.60 -0.63 -12.09
N TYR A 118 3.64 -1.28 -10.91
CA TYR A 118 4.76 -2.13 -10.51
C TYR A 118 4.89 -3.35 -11.42
N ILE A 119 3.79 -4.06 -11.68
CA ILE A 119 3.76 -5.22 -12.59
C ILE A 119 4.25 -4.81 -13.98
N ILE A 120 3.72 -3.72 -14.53
CA ILE A 120 4.15 -3.18 -15.83
C ILE A 120 5.66 -2.89 -15.81
N THR A 121 6.15 -2.21 -14.77
CA THR A 121 7.58 -1.88 -14.63
C THR A 121 8.46 -3.12 -14.57
N LEU A 122 8.03 -4.17 -13.86
CA LEU A 122 8.74 -5.44 -13.75
C LEU A 122 8.77 -6.18 -15.10
N ILE A 123 7.65 -6.23 -15.83
CA ILE A 123 7.58 -6.83 -17.18
C ILE A 123 8.53 -6.10 -18.13
N ILE A 124 8.52 -4.77 -18.15
CA ILE A 124 9.41 -3.99 -19.02
C ILE A 124 10.87 -4.28 -18.71
N ARG A 125 11.25 -4.31 -17.43
CA ARG A 125 12.62 -4.61 -17.01
C ARG A 125 13.03 -6.03 -17.38
N TRP A 126 12.11 -6.98 -17.28
CA TRP A 126 12.30 -8.36 -17.69
C TRP A 126 12.56 -8.47 -19.21
N LEU A 127 11.71 -7.84 -20.04
CA LEU A 127 11.88 -7.79 -21.50
C LEU A 127 13.20 -7.12 -21.91
N ILE A 128 13.57 -6.04 -21.23
CA ILE A 128 14.85 -5.33 -21.43
C ILE A 128 16.04 -6.24 -21.12
N PHE A 129 15.97 -7.04 -20.05
CA PHE A 129 17.07 -7.93 -19.65
C PHE A 129 17.31 -9.04 -20.68
N PHE A 130 16.24 -9.68 -21.17
CA PHE A 130 16.35 -10.73 -22.19
C PHE A 130 16.70 -10.19 -23.58
N GLN A 131 16.96 -8.88 -23.70
CA GLN A 131 17.29 -8.22 -24.96
C GLN A 131 16.22 -8.48 -26.04
N TRP A 132 14.95 -8.59 -25.64
CA TRP A 132 13.79 -8.51 -26.56
C TRP A 132 13.60 -7.04 -26.96
N LYS A 133 14.70 -6.41 -27.35
CA LYS A 133 14.83 -5.01 -27.74
C LYS A 133 14.96 -4.96 -29.25
N ASP A 134 13.92 -5.40 -29.94
CA ASP A 134 13.82 -5.09 -31.35
C ASP A 134 13.69 -3.57 -31.54
N LYS A 135 14.06 -3.10 -32.73
CA LYS A 135 14.45 -1.74 -33.15
C LYS A 135 13.43 -0.58 -32.96
N VAL A 136 12.62 -0.62 -31.91
CA VAL A 136 11.37 0.13 -31.79
C VAL A 136 11.28 0.96 -30.50
N GLU A 137 12.43 1.37 -29.95
CA GLU A 137 12.56 2.12 -28.68
C GLU A 137 11.70 3.40 -28.63
N PHE A 138 11.56 4.09 -29.76
CA PHE A 138 10.72 5.29 -29.87
C PHE A 138 9.22 4.97 -29.73
N TYR A 139 8.71 4.00 -30.50
CA TYR A 139 7.30 3.63 -30.41
C TYR A 139 6.98 3.07 -29.02
N ARG A 140 7.91 2.35 -28.38
CA ARG A 140 7.71 1.83 -27.01
C ARG A 140 7.44 2.93 -25.99
N LYS A 141 8.05 4.12 -26.14
CA LYS A 141 7.76 5.29 -25.29
C LYS A 141 6.36 5.84 -25.54
N LEU A 142 5.99 6.01 -26.81
CA LEU A 142 4.66 6.52 -27.18
C LEU A 142 3.55 5.55 -26.73
N HIS A 143 3.74 4.25 -26.96
CA HIS A 143 2.83 3.21 -26.46
C HIS A 143 2.73 3.21 -24.94
N ALA A 144 3.82 3.44 -24.21
CA ALA A 144 3.79 3.51 -22.76
C ALA A 144 3.00 4.73 -22.24
N VAL A 145 3.17 5.89 -22.87
CA VAL A 145 2.39 7.09 -22.55
C VAL A 145 0.92 6.89 -22.90
N ALA A 146 0.62 6.33 -24.08
CA ALA A 146 -0.74 6.04 -24.51
C ALA A 146 -1.43 5.00 -23.60
N ALA A 147 -0.73 3.93 -23.22
CA ALA A 147 -1.23 2.92 -22.28
C ALA A 147 -1.46 3.51 -20.88
N SER A 148 -0.55 4.37 -20.41
CA SER A 148 -0.73 5.12 -19.15
C SER A 148 -1.97 6.02 -19.23
N ALA A 149 -2.14 6.80 -20.30
CA ALA A 149 -3.33 7.62 -20.51
C ALA A 149 -4.61 6.78 -20.53
N ALA A 150 -4.59 5.62 -21.20
CA ALA A 150 -5.73 4.70 -21.22
C ALA A 150 -6.06 4.15 -19.82
N VAL A 151 -5.06 3.75 -19.03
CA VAL A 151 -5.24 3.31 -17.64
C VAL A 151 -5.88 4.41 -16.79
N TRP A 152 -5.42 5.66 -16.93
CA TRP A 152 -6.00 6.79 -16.21
C TRP A 152 -7.42 7.12 -16.64
N ILE A 153 -7.71 7.08 -17.95
CA ILE A 153 -9.07 7.27 -18.47
C ILE A 153 -10.00 6.20 -17.90
N VAL A 154 -9.60 4.93 -17.94
CA VAL A 154 -10.40 3.84 -17.35
C VAL A 154 -10.58 4.03 -15.85
N ALA A 155 -9.52 4.41 -15.12
CA ALA A 155 -9.58 4.66 -13.69
C ALA A 155 -10.56 5.80 -13.33
N ILE A 156 -10.52 6.92 -14.08
CA ILE A 156 -11.30 8.13 -13.79
C ILE A 156 -12.74 8.02 -14.31
N VAL A 157 -12.95 7.44 -15.48
CA VAL A 157 -14.25 7.42 -16.17
C VAL A 157 -15.08 6.20 -15.79
N ILE A 158 -14.43 5.07 -15.48
CA ILE A 158 -15.13 3.81 -15.23
C ILE A 158 -15.00 3.41 -13.77
N VAL A 159 -13.78 3.26 -13.27
CA VAL A 159 -13.55 2.70 -11.92
C VAL A 159 -14.07 3.67 -10.86
N LEU A 160 -13.66 4.93 -10.90
CA LEU A 160 -14.02 5.91 -9.88
C LEU A 160 -15.54 6.13 -9.80
N PRO A 161 -16.30 6.33 -10.90
CA PRO A 161 -17.75 6.55 -10.82
C PRO A 161 -18.51 5.30 -10.40
N LEU A 162 -18.14 4.11 -10.91
CA LEU A 162 -18.75 2.84 -10.48
C LEU A 162 -18.49 2.58 -9.00
N PHE A 163 -17.28 2.88 -8.53
CA PHE A 163 -16.92 2.72 -7.13
C PHE A 163 -17.74 3.69 -6.27
N ILE A 164 -17.81 4.97 -6.61
CA ILE A 164 -18.64 5.96 -5.87
C ILE A 164 -20.13 5.57 -5.88
N ALA A 165 -20.65 5.08 -7.00
CA ALA A 165 -22.07 4.73 -7.15
C ALA A 165 -22.48 3.43 -6.43
N ARG A 166 -21.53 2.54 -6.13
CA ARG A 166 -21.82 1.23 -5.52
C ARG A 166 -21.26 1.09 -4.11
N TYR A 167 -20.17 1.77 -3.78
CA TYR A 167 -19.46 1.63 -2.52
C TYR A 167 -20.19 2.35 -1.38
N GLY A 168 -20.43 1.64 -0.28
CA GLY A 168 -21.11 2.15 0.91
C GLY A 168 -22.58 2.50 0.68
N ASN A 169 -23.28 1.71 -0.13
CA ASN A 169 -24.72 1.84 -0.38
C ASN A 169 -25.53 0.65 0.17
N SER A 170 -24.87 -0.38 0.70
CA SER A 170 -25.51 -1.63 1.11
C SER A 170 -25.85 -1.73 2.58
N GLY A 171 -25.53 -0.71 3.38
CA GLY A 171 -25.80 -0.69 4.82
C GLY A 171 -26.20 0.69 5.32
N GLU A 172 -26.72 0.73 6.55
CA GLU A 172 -26.92 1.95 7.30
C GLU A 172 -25.61 2.34 8.00
N TYR A 173 -25.07 3.50 7.65
CA TYR A 173 -23.82 4.01 8.21
C TYR A 173 -24.12 5.26 9.04
N GLY A 174 -23.53 5.34 10.24
CA GLY A 174 -23.67 6.51 11.10
C GLY A 174 -23.04 7.76 10.48
N ASN A 175 -23.58 8.94 10.76
CA ASN A 175 -23.06 10.20 10.22
C ASN A 175 -21.66 10.57 10.76
N THR A 176 -21.23 9.96 11.86
CA THR A 176 -19.99 10.29 12.56
C THR A 176 -18.89 9.23 12.41
N THR A 177 -19.20 8.02 11.94
CA THR A 177 -18.24 6.94 11.71
C THR A 177 -17.91 6.83 10.23
N CYS A 178 -16.66 6.48 9.90
CA CYS A 178 -16.19 6.34 8.53
C CYS A 178 -15.26 5.12 8.42
N PHE A 179 -15.08 4.61 7.19
CA PHE A 179 -14.24 3.45 6.84
C PHE A 179 -14.80 2.06 7.19
N THR A 180 -15.95 1.99 7.84
CA THR A 180 -16.61 0.73 8.21
C THR A 180 -17.58 0.26 7.10
N PHE A 181 -17.07 -0.31 6.00
CA PHE A 181 -17.86 -0.66 4.81
C PHE A 181 -18.11 -2.17 4.62
N GLN A 182 -18.13 -2.96 5.69
CA GLN A 182 -18.20 -4.43 5.65
C GLN A 182 -19.44 -5.01 4.96
N GLN A 183 -20.57 -4.30 4.96
CA GLN A 183 -21.81 -4.79 4.35
C GLN A 183 -21.67 -5.03 2.83
N GLU A 184 -20.80 -4.29 2.14
CA GLU A 184 -20.54 -4.53 0.72
C GLU A 184 -19.91 -5.90 0.46
N LEU A 185 -19.12 -6.41 1.42
CA LEU A 185 -18.41 -7.69 1.31
C LEU A 185 -19.30 -8.90 1.57
N LYS A 186 -20.53 -8.71 2.08
CA LYS A 186 -21.47 -9.81 2.28
C LYS A 186 -22.02 -10.36 0.96
N LYS A 187 -21.97 -9.58 -0.12
CA LYS A 187 -22.43 -9.99 -1.45
C LYS A 187 -21.49 -11.04 -2.04
N GLU A 188 -22.05 -12.19 -2.45
CA GLU A 188 -21.28 -13.31 -3.01
C GLU A 188 -20.44 -12.92 -4.24
N SER A 189 -20.97 -12.07 -5.12
CA SER A 189 -20.22 -11.55 -6.28
C SER A 189 -19.00 -10.72 -5.88
N VAL A 190 -19.08 -9.97 -4.78
CA VAL A 190 -17.98 -9.16 -4.25
C VAL A 190 -16.95 -10.06 -3.57
N LYS A 191 -17.37 -11.09 -2.83
CA LYS A 191 -16.46 -12.10 -2.26
C LYS A 191 -15.67 -12.82 -3.35
N ALA A 192 -16.36 -13.33 -4.37
CA ALA A 192 -15.74 -14.01 -5.51
C ALA A 192 -14.71 -13.12 -6.21
N LEU A 193 -15.05 -11.85 -6.46
CA LEU A 193 -14.13 -10.89 -7.05
C LEU A 193 -12.89 -10.65 -6.17
N ASN A 194 -13.04 -10.55 -4.85
CA ASN A 194 -11.90 -10.41 -3.93
C ASN A 194 -11.00 -11.67 -3.98
N TYR A 195 -11.56 -12.88 -3.97
CA TYR A 195 -10.78 -14.11 -4.07
C TYR A 195 -9.99 -14.20 -5.39
N VAL A 196 -10.63 -13.85 -6.52
CA VAL A 196 -9.95 -13.80 -7.82
C VAL A 196 -8.79 -12.80 -7.80
N ILE A 197 -9.01 -11.59 -7.28
CA ILE A 197 -7.97 -10.57 -7.15
C ILE A 197 -6.80 -11.09 -6.30
N ILE A 198 -7.09 -11.69 -5.13
CA ILE A 198 -6.07 -12.20 -4.22
C ILE A 198 -5.26 -13.32 -4.88
N ALA A 199 -5.92 -14.25 -5.58
CA ALA A 199 -5.27 -15.32 -6.31
C ALA A 199 -4.35 -14.77 -7.41
N VAL A 200 -4.83 -13.80 -8.19
CA VAL A 200 -4.06 -13.14 -9.26
C VAL A 200 -2.85 -12.40 -8.69
N VAL A 201 -3.02 -11.58 -7.64
CA VAL A 201 -1.91 -10.82 -7.02
C VAL A 201 -0.87 -11.77 -6.43
N THR A 202 -1.29 -12.81 -5.73
CA THR A 202 -0.39 -13.83 -5.16
C THR A 202 0.39 -14.55 -6.27
N ALA A 203 -0.31 -15.06 -7.30
CA ALA A 203 0.32 -15.77 -8.40
C ALA A 203 1.34 -14.90 -9.15
N ILE A 204 0.98 -13.66 -9.47
CA ILE A 204 1.86 -12.71 -10.15
C ILE A 204 3.11 -12.41 -9.29
N THR A 205 2.93 -12.21 -7.99
CA THR A 205 4.04 -11.95 -7.05
C THR A 205 5.00 -13.14 -7.01
N CYS A 206 4.50 -14.38 -6.92
CA CYS A 206 5.30 -15.59 -6.94
C CYS A 206 6.09 -15.74 -8.26
N VAL A 207 5.45 -15.49 -9.40
CA VAL A 207 6.10 -15.56 -10.71
C VAL A 207 7.23 -14.53 -10.82
N PHE A 208 6.98 -13.26 -10.49
CA PHE A 208 8.02 -12.23 -10.55
C PHE A 208 9.17 -12.51 -9.59
N LEU A 209 8.89 -12.98 -8.37
CA LEU A 209 9.93 -13.34 -7.42
C LEU A 209 10.80 -14.49 -7.97
N GLY A 210 10.19 -15.57 -8.46
CA GLY A 210 10.91 -16.71 -9.03
C GLY A 210 11.77 -16.32 -10.23
N LEU A 211 11.21 -15.53 -11.16
CA LEU A 211 11.94 -15.01 -12.31
C LEU A 211 13.10 -14.09 -11.89
N GLN A 212 12.87 -13.21 -10.92
CA GLN A 212 13.90 -12.27 -10.46
C GLN A 212 15.06 -13.00 -9.77
N VAL A 213 14.77 -14.01 -8.94
CA VAL A 213 15.79 -14.88 -8.33
C VAL A 213 16.60 -15.59 -9.42
N PHE A 214 15.94 -16.17 -10.41
CA PHE A 214 16.61 -16.83 -11.54
C PHE A 214 17.54 -15.88 -12.32
N ILE A 215 17.08 -14.66 -12.60
CA ILE A 215 17.88 -13.63 -13.29
C ILE A 215 19.10 -13.25 -12.46
N ILE A 216 18.93 -13.00 -11.15
CA ILE A 216 20.04 -12.66 -10.25
C ILE A 216 21.07 -13.79 -10.23
N LEU A 217 20.64 -15.05 -10.14
CA LEU A 217 21.54 -16.21 -10.17
C LEU A 217 22.33 -16.28 -11.48
N LYS A 218 21.70 -16.01 -12.63
CA LYS A 218 22.40 -15.95 -13.93
C LYS A 218 23.40 -14.81 -13.99
N VAL A 219 23.03 -13.62 -13.53
CA VAL A 219 23.91 -12.44 -13.52
C VAL A 219 25.14 -12.68 -12.64
N VAL A 220 24.95 -13.23 -11.43
CA VAL A 220 26.03 -13.56 -10.51
C VAL A 220 26.96 -14.63 -11.08
N LYS A 221 26.43 -15.67 -11.74
CA LYS A 221 27.26 -16.73 -12.37
C LYS A 221 28.04 -16.24 -13.59
N LYS A 222 27.52 -15.27 -14.34
CA LYS A 222 28.13 -14.78 -15.60
C LYS A 222 29.24 -13.75 -15.38
N LEU A 223 29.23 -13.03 -14.26
CA LEU A 223 30.16 -11.93 -13.97
C LEU A 223 31.30 -12.42 -13.06
N PRO A 224 32.48 -12.79 -13.61
CA PRO A 224 33.64 -13.11 -12.79
C PRO A 224 34.17 -11.82 -12.12
N GLY A 225 34.19 -11.79 -10.79
CA GLY A 225 34.69 -10.65 -10.00
C GLY A 225 33.62 -9.93 -9.18
N SER A 226 33.84 -8.66 -8.83
CA SER A 226 32.93 -7.90 -7.98
C SER A 226 31.64 -7.51 -8.73
N VAL A 227 30.61 -8.35 -8.61
CA VAL A 227 29.27 -8.20 -9.22
C VAL A 227 28.67 -6.81 -9.00
N TRP A 228 29.02 -6.16 -7.89
CA TRP A 228 28.55 -4.84 -7.48
C TRP A 228 29.10 -3.68 -8.32
N SER A 229 30.18 -3.88 -9.09
CA SER A 229 30.68 -2.87 -10.02
C SER A 229 29.81 -2.77 -11.29
N HIS A 230 29.06 -3.84 -11.59
CA HIS A 230 28.33 -3.96 -12.84
C HIS A 230 26.96 -3.27 -12.76
N GLN A 231 26.68 -2.42 -13.76
CA GLN A 231 25.42 -1.70 -13.89
C GLN A 231 24.21 -2.65 -14.00
N GLU A 232 24.40 -3.84 -14.59
CA GLU A 232 23.36 -4.87 -14.72
C GLU A 232 22.85 -5.36 -13.36
N PHE A 233 23.75 -5.53 -12.37
CA PHE A 233 23.38 -5.96 -11.03
C PHE A 233 22.54 -4.90 -10.30
N TRP A 234 22.95 -3.63 -10.36
CA TRP A 234 22.17 -2.53 -9.79
C TRP A 234 20.79 -2.37 -10.43
N ALA A 235 20.66 -2.72 -11.72
CA ALA A 235 19.36 -2.77 -12.37
C ALA A 235 18.46 -3.85 -11.75
N GLN A 236 19.02 -5.03 -11.44
CA GLN A 236 18.30 -6.12 -10.75
C GLN A 236 17.93 -5.80 -9.31
N ILE A 237 18.82 -5.13 -8.55
CA ILE A 237 18.50 -4.66 -7.19
C ILE A 237 17.29 -3.70 -7.21
N LYS A 238 17.22 -2.80 -8.20
CA LYS A 238 16.04 -1.93 -8.36
C LYS A 238 14.75 -2.70 -8.68
N SER A 239 14.83 -3.80 -9.44
CA SER A 239 13.66 -4.67 -9.69
C SER A 239 13.24 -5.40 -8.41
N LEU A 240 14.21 -5.89 -7.63
CA LEU A 240 13.96 -6.53 -6.34
C LEU A 240 13.28 -5.57 -5.36
N MET A 241 13.67 -4.30 -5.34
CA MET A 241 13.00 -3.28 -4.51
C MET A 241 11.49 -3.20 -4.77
N PHE A 242 11.05 -3.18 -6.04
CA PHE A 242 9.61 -3.18 -6.36
C PHE A 242 8.92 -4.45 -5.86
N ILE A 243 9.54 -5.62 -6.06
CA ILE A 243 8.99 -6.90 -5.59
C ILE A 243 8.89 -6.93 -4.06
N SER A 244 9.91 -6.42 -3.36
CA SER A 244 9.89 -6.32 -1.89
C SER A 244 8.77 -5.41 -1.41
N VAL A 245 8.50 -4.28 -2.09
CA VAL A 245 7.34 -3.42 -1.75
C VAL A 245 6.03 -4.18 -1.95
N ILE A 246 5.87 -4.96 -3.03
CA ILE A 246 4.69 -5.83 -3.24
C ILE A 246 4.49 -6.78 -2.05
N ILE A 247 5.55 -7.50 -1.67
CA ILE A 247 5.51 -8.51 -0.61
C ILE A 247 5.26 -7.90 0.77
N ILE A 248 5.87 -6.75 1.09
CA ILE A 248 5.80 -6.15 2.43
C ILE A 248 4.53 -5.30 2.57
N CYS A 249 4.15 -4.54 1.54
CA CYS A 249 3.08 -3.55 1.65
C CYS A 249 1.71 -4.11 1.23
N PHE A 250 1.65 -5.02 0.25
CA PHE A 250 0.39 -5.42 -0.38
C PHE A 250 -0.04 -6.84 -0.03
N LEU A 251 0.90 -7.79 -0.04
CA LEU A 251 0.59 -9.20 0.22
C LEU A 251 -0.03 -9.44 1.61
N PRO A 252 0.39 -8.78 2.72
CA PRO A 252 -0.21 -9.02 4.03
C PRO A 252 -1.69 -8.68 4.06
N TYR A 253 -2.08 -7.57 3.40
CA TYR A 253 -3.48 -7.22 3.24
C TYR A 253 -4.26 -8.25 2.44
N HIS A 254 -3.75 -8.68 1.28
CA HIS A 254 -4.46 -9.67 0.46
C HIS A 254 -4.63 -11.03 1.16
N LEU A 255 -3.60 -11.48 1.89
CA LEU A 255 -3.68 -12.73 2.66
C LEU A 255 -4.66 -12.59 3.84
N PHE A 256 -4.56 -11.51 4.61
CA PHE A 256 -5.48 -11.27 5.72
C PHE A 256 -6.92 -11.08 5.24
N ARG A 257 -7.12 -10.48 4.06
CA ARG A 257 -8.44 -10.27 3.47
C ARG A 257 -9.19 -11.57 3.19
N VAL A 258 -8.48 -12.68 2.90
CA VAL A 258 -9.09 -14.01 2.80
C VAL A 258 -9.73 -14.40 4.12
N TYR A 259 -8.97 -14.29 5.21
CA TYR A 259 -9.42 -14.61 6.56
C TYR A 259 -10.58 -13.69 6.98
N TYR A 260 -10.46 -12.39 6.73
CA TYR A 260 -11.50 -11.40 7.03
C TYR A 260 -12.82 -11.70 6.33
N ILE A 261 -12.80 -12.07 5.04
CA ILE A 261 -14.02 -12.41 4.28
C ILE A 261 -14.73 -13.65 4.85
N GLN A 262 -13.98 -14.58 5.44
CA GLN A 262 -14.54 -15.78 6.09
C GLN A 262 -15.14 -15.48 7.47
N HIS A 263 -14.65 -14.45 8.17
CA HIS A 263 -15.03 -14.09 9.54
C HIS A 263 -15.64 -12.68 9.65
N ILE A 264 -16.40 -12.25 8.62
CA ILE A 264 -16.98 -10.88 8.53
C ILE A 264 -17.81 -10.48 9.76
N GLU A 265 -18.35 -11.45 10.50
CA GLU A 265 -19.21 -11.20 11.66
C GLU A 265 -18.43 -10.91 12.97
N GLU A 266 -17.10 -11.09 12.99
CA GLU A 266 -16.27 -10.82 14.16
C GLU A 266 -15.74 -9.38 14.18
N ASN A 267 -16.11 -8.60 15.20
CA ASN A 267 -15.70 -7.19 15.32
C ASN A 267 -14.18 -6.96 15.37
N GLN A 268 -13.41 -7.87 15.98
CA GLN A 268 -11.94 -7.75 16.04
C GLN A 268 -11.29 -7.84 14.65
N SER A 269 -11.90 -8.59 13.73
CA SER A 269 -11.37 -8.80 12.38
C SER A 269 -11.38 -7.51 11.54
N GLU A 270 -12.29 -6.57 11.83
CA GLU A 270 -12.41 -5.28 11.14
C GLU A 270 -11.19 -4.39 11.40
N THR A 271 -10.78 -4.25 12.67
CA THR A 271 -9.62 -3.40 12.99
C THR A 271 -8.32 -3.95 12.42
N TYR A 272 -8.13 -5.27 12.48
CA TYR A 272 -6.94 -5.90 11.86
C TYR A 272 -6.92 -5.71 10.34
N ASN A 273 -8.08 -5.81 9.67
CA ASN A 273 -8.18 -5.53 8.24
C ASN A 273 -7.78 -4.07 7.93
N ASP A 274 -8.19 -3.11 8.77
CA ASP A 274 -7.81 -1.71 8.65
C ASP A 274 -6.31 -1.48 8.87
N ILE A 275 -5.70 -2.18 9.83
CA ILE A 275 -4.25 -2.14 10.06
C ILE A 275 -3.53 -2.70 8.83
N CYS A 276 -3.93 -3.88 8.33
CA CYS A 276 -3.36 -4.45 7.12
C CYS A 276 -3.53 -3.54 5.90
N LEU A 277 -4.69 -2.90 5.76
CA LEU A 277 -4.91 -1.91 4.71
C LEU A 277 -3.96 -0.71 4.87
N SER A 278 -3.75 -0.21 6.08
CA SER A 278 -2.83 0.91 6.35
C SER A 278 -1.39 0.61 5.95
N ILE A 279 -0.95 -0.64 6.07
CA ILE A 279 0.39 -1.09 5.64
C ILE A 279 0.58 -0.86 4.13
N THR A 280 -0.48 -0.95 3.32
CA THR A 280 -0.38 -0.65 1.88
C THR A 280 0.01 0.81 1.61
N ALA A 281 -0.29 1.76 2.52
CA ALA A 281 0.12 3.16 2.39
C ALA A 281 1.63 3.35 2.57
N ILE A 282 2.32 2.42 3.25
CA ILE A 282 3.78 2.45 3.40
C ILE A 282 4.46 2.31 2.03
N SER A 283 3.77 1.78 1.01
CA SER A 283 4.27 1.77 -0.36
C SER A 283 4.64 3.15 -0.88
N CYS A 284 4.09 4.25 -0.34
CA CYS A 284 4.51 5.62 -0.67
C CYS A 284 5.98 5.94 -0.31
N LEU A 285 6.63 5.12 0.52
CA LEU A 285 8.05 5.25 0.83
C LEU A 285 8.96 4.70 -0.28
N ASP A 286 8.39 4.04 -1.31
CA ASP A 286 9.15 3.46 -2.41
C ASP A 286 9.96 4.54 -3.16
N LEU A 287 9.37 5.69 -3.47
CA LEU A 287 10.01 6.79 -4.17
C LEU A 287 11.17 7.34 -3.37
N LEU A 288 10.99 7.52 -2.05
CA LEU A 288 12.08 7.90 -1.15
C LEU A 288 13.21 6.86 -1.19
N SER A 289 12.85 5.57 -1.12
CA SER A 289 13.80 4.46 -1.22
C SER A 289 14.54 4.46 -2.56
N PHE A 290 13.88 4.82 -3.67
CA PHE A 290 14.49 4.96 -4.99
C PHE A 290 15.48 6.12 -5.06
N VAL A 291 15.11 7.28 -4.51
CA VAL A 291 16.00 8.45 -4.44
C VAL A 291 17.27 8.09 -3.66
N ILE A 292 17.11 7.47 -2.49
CA ILE A 292 18.23 7.06 -1.64
C ILE A 292 19.09 6.03 -2.36
N SER A 293 18.49 4.99 -2.96
CA SER A 293 19.20 3.94 -3.69
C SER A 293 19.94 4.45 -4.93
N GLY A 294 19.43 5.52 -5.54
CA GLY A 294 20.08 6.21 -6.66
C GLY A 294 21.27 7.06 -6.26
N SER A 295 21.38 7.45 -4.99
CA SER A 295 22.43 8.34 -4.50
C SER A 295 23.81 7.66 -4.55
N ARG A 296 24.84 8.41 -4.97
CA ARG A 296 26.25 7.95 -4.95
C ARG A 296 26.68 7.53 -3.54
N PHE A 297 26.15 8.21 -2.53
CA PHE A 297 26.39 7.94 -1.12
C PHE A 297 25.92 6.54 -0.70
N PHE A 298 24.71 6.13 -1.08
CA PHE A 298 24.20 4.80 -0.75
C PHE A 298 25.04 3.70 -1.41
N LYS A 299 25.40 3.89 -2.69
CA LYS A 299 26.29 2.96 -3.40
C LYS A 299 27.66 2.83 -2.71
N GLN A 300 28.25 3.96 -2.28
CA GLN A 300 29.53 3.96 -1.55
C GLN A 300 29.42 3.32 -0.16
N LYS A 301 28.33 3.57 0.58
CA LYS A 301 28.11 2.93 1.89
C LYS A 301 27.96 1.42 1.81
N ILE A 302 27.25 0.90 0.80
CA ILE A 302 27.15 -0.55 0.60
C ILE A 302 28.50 -1.16 0.25
N ILE A 303 29.26 -0.51 -0.64
CA ILE A 303 30.64 -0.90 -0.97
C ILE A 303 31.49 -0.97 0.31
N MET A 304 31.42 0.05 1.17
CA MET A 304 32.17 0.13 2.42
C MET A 304 31.73 -0.89 3.48
N LEU A 305 30.42 -1.15 3.63
CA LEU A 305 29.89 -2.18 4.53
C LEU A 305 30.38 -3.57 4.13
N ARG A 306 30.39 -3.87 2.84
CA ARG A 306 30.95 -5.12 2.31
C ARG A 306 32.44 -5.22 2.62
N ASP A 307 33.22 -4.18 2.33
CA ASP A 307 34.67 -4.25 2.53
C ASP A 307 35.02 -4.54 4.01
N LYS A 308 34.14 -4.15 4.96
CA LYS A 308 34.22 -4.58 6.36
C LYS A 308 33.80 -6.03 6.60
N LEU A 309 32.76 -6.53 5.93
CA LEU A 309 32.26 -7.91 6.06
C LEU A 309 33.16 -8.95 5.39
N THR A 310 33.89 -8.60 4.33
CA THR A 310 34.87 -9.49 3.66
C THR A 310 36.26 -9.46 4.28
N CYS A 311 36.48 -8.58 5.27
CA CYS A 311 37.72 -8.51 6.06
C CYS A 311 37.66 -9.36 7.35
N CYS A 312 36.55 -10.05 7.60
CA CYS A 312 36.40 -11.08 8.63
C CYS A 312 36.28 -12.46 7.95
#